data_AF-A0A7W0K2X5-F1
#
_entry.id   AF-A0A7W0K2X5-F1
#
_cell.length_a   1.000
_cell.length_b   1.000
_cell.length_c   1.000
_cell.angle_alpha   90.00
_cell.angle_beta   90.00
_cell.angle_gamma   90.00
#
_symmetry.space_group_name_H-M   'P 1'
#
loop_
_entity.id
_entity.type
_entity.pdbx_description
1 polymer ?
#
loop_
_entity_poly.entity_id
_entity_poly.type
_entity_poly.pdbx_seq_one_letter_code
_entity_poly.pdbx_strand_id
1 'polypeptide(L)'
;MPTPKKGPRLGGSPSHQKAILANLATSLFEHGAITTTEAKARVLRPYAERLITKAKRGDLHNRRQVLSVIRDKSVVHVLFTEIGPRFADRPGGYTRITKIGPRKGDNAPMAVIALVTEEVTAASRSSRPSPAGSSRSAGSARTTPTAPAVSGVEEPTSAPVSAGDGAV
;
A
#
# COMPACT_ATOMS: atom_id res chain seq x y z
N MET A 1 2.73 6.35 10.06
CA MET A 1 1.31 6.23 9.66
C MET A 1 1.23 6.01 8.15
N PRO A 2 0.26 5.24 7.62
CA PRO A 2 0.03 5.15 6.17
C PRO A 2 -0.41 6.48 5.58
N THR A 3 -0.41 6.57 4.25
CA THR A 3 -0.80 7.76 3.50
C THR A 3 -2.14 8.29 4.01
N PRO A 4 -2.20 9.56 4.41
CA PRO A 4 -3.42 10.12 4.97
C PRO A 4 -4.54 10.08 3.94
N LYS A 5 -5.72 9.60 4.34
CA LYS A 5 -6.93 9.65 3.50
C LYS A 5 -7.25 11.10 3.12
N LYS A 6 -7.68 11.33 1.88
CA LYS A 6 -8.26 12.61 1.44
C LYS A 6 -9.68 12.74 2.03
N GLY A 7 -9.98 13.84 2.71
CA GLY A 7 -11.28 14.10 3.34
C GLY A 7 -11.33 13.84 4.85
N PRO A 8 -12.56 13.79 5.43
CA PRO A 8 -12.75 13.68 6.87
C PRO A 8 -12.09 12.45 7.49
N ARG A 9 -11.55 12.63 8.70
CA ARG A 9 -10.88 11.61 9.49
C ARG A 9 -11.90 10.72 10.21
N LEU A 10 -11.51 9.47 10.50
CA LEU A 10 -12.34 8.58 11.31
C LEU A 10 -12.38 9.09 12.75
N GLY A 11 -13.58 9.24 13.33
CA GLY A 11 -13.74 9.76 14.69
C GLY A 11 -13.56 11.28 14.82
N GLY A 12 -13.58 12.02 13.71
CA GLY A 12 -13.59 13.49 13.69
C GLY A 12 -12.21 14.16 13.82
N SER A 13 -11.32 13.64 14.67
CA SER A 13 -9.99 14.22 14.91
C SER A 13 -8.82 13.29 14.55
N PRO A 14 -7.62 13.83 14.27
CA PRO A 14 -6.44 13.01 13.98
C PRO A 14 -5.98 12.14 15.17
N SER A 15 -6.10 12.66 16.40
CA SER A 15 -5.75 11.92 17.62
C SER A 15 -6.72 10.75 17.84
N HIS A 16 -8.02 10.97 17.66
CA HIS A 16 -9.01 9.92 17.79
C HIS A 16 -8.86 8.85 16.72
N GLN A 17 -8.59 9.23 15.47
CA GLN A 17 -8.31 8.25 14.41
C GLN A 17 -7.12 7.35 14.77
N LYS A 18 -6.03 7.91 15.33
CA LYS A 18 -4.87 7.14 15.78
C LYS A 18 -5.25 6.11 16.84
N ALA A 19 -6.05 6.51 17.84
CA ALA A 19 -6.52 5.62 18.89
C ALA A 19 -7.43 4.50 18.36
N ILE A 20 -8.37 4.83 17.45
CA ILE A 20 -9.24 3.84 16.81
C ILE A 20 -8.41 2.79 16.06
N LEU A 21 -7.40 3.22 15.29
CA LEU A 21 -6.55 2.29 14.53
C LEU A 21 -5.68 1.42 15.43
N ALA A 22 -5.15 1.98 16.53
CA ALA A 22 -4.37 1.21 17.50
C ALA A 22 -5.24 0.12 18.16
N ASN A 23 -6.45 0.47 18.60
CA ASN A 23 -7.37 -0.47 19.24
C ASN A 23 -7.82 -1.55 18.24
N LEU A 24 -8.19 -1.19 17.01
CA LEU A 24 -8.59 -2.16 15.99
C LEU A 24 -7.43 -3.10 15.60
N ALA A 25 -6.20 -2.60 15.52
CA ALA A 25 -5.04 -3.45 15.25
C ALA A 25 -4.78 -4.42 16.41
N THR A 26 -4.93 -3.95 17.66
CA THR A 26 -4.80 -4.78 18.86
C THR A 26 -5.79 -5.94 18.82
N SER A 27 -7.09 -5.66 18.64
CA SER A 27 -8.13 -6.69 18.55
C SER A 27 -7.95 -7.62 17.34
N LEU A 28 -7.42 -7.12 16.22
CA LEU A 28 -7.13 -7.96 15.05
C LEU A 28 -6.04 -8.99 15.35
N PHE A 29 -4.98 -8.60 16.07
CA PHE A 29 -3.89 -9.51 16.40
C PHE A 29 -4.25 -10.46 17.55
N GLU A 30 -5.12 -10.03 18.45
CA GLU A 30 -5.60 -10.87 19.55
C GLU A 30 -6.56 -11.97 19.07
N HIS A 31 -7.52 -11.64 18.19
CA HIS A 31 -8.56 -12.58 17.77
C HIS A 31 -8.35 -13.17 16.36
N GLY A 32 -7.43 -12.61 15.58
CA GLY A 32 -7.16 -13.02 14.18
C GLY A 32 -8.20 -12.56 13.15
N ALA A 33 -9.45 -12.27 13.56
CA ALA A 33 -10.49 -11.71 12.72
C ALA A 33 -11.43 -10.78 13.49
N ILE A 34 -11.82 -9.65 12.87
CA ILE A 34 -12.76 -8.69 13.46
C ILE A 34 -13.79 -8.22 12.44
N THR A 35 -15.01 -7.98 12.93
CA THR A 35 -16.12 -7.45 12.12
C THR A 35 -16.26 -5.94 12.37
N THR A 36 -16.10 -5.13 11.33
CA THR A 36 -16.12 -3.66 11.43
C THR A 36 -16.79 -3.04 10.21
N THR A 37 -16.84 -1.71 10.13
CA THR A 37 -17.36 -1.03 8.94
C THR A 37 -16.34 -1.08 7.80
N GLU A 38 -16.81 -1.14 6.55
CA GLU A 38 -15.94 -1.21 5.37
C GLU A 38 -14.92 -0.05 5.36
N ALA A 39 -15.36 1.15 5.74
CA ALA A 39 -14.51 2.32 5.83
C ALA A 39 -13.36 2.16 6.83
N LYS A 40 -13.63 1.57 8.01
CA LYS A 40 -12.61 1.31 9.04
C LYS A 40 -11.64 0.22 8.58
N ALA A 41 -12.16 -0.87 8.01
CA ALA A 41 -11.35 -1.98 7.52
C ALA A 41 -10.35 -1.53 6.43
N ARG A 42 -10.80 -0.71 5.47
CA ARG A 42 -9.94 -0.19 4.38
C ARG A 42 -8.78 0.66 4.90
N VAL A 43 -9.00 1.46 5.95
CA VAL A 43 -7.96 2.30 6.56
C VAL A 43 -7.03 1.46 7.45
N LEU A 44 -7.55 0.41 8.08
CA LEU A 44 -6.77 -0.48 8.94
C LEU A 44 -5.76 -1.33 8.17
N ARG A 45 -6.09 -1.78 6.94
CA ARG A 45 -5.20 -2.62 6.11
C ARG A 45 -3.75 -2.13 6.01
N PRO A 46 -3.46 -0.94 5.46
CA PRO A 46 -2.07 -0.48 5.33
C PRO A 46 -1.40 -0.18 6.68
N TYR A 47 -2.18 -0.05 7.74
CA TYR A 47 -1.67 0.13 9.09
C TYR A 47 -1.23 -1.21 9.70
N ALA A 48 -2.09 -2.22 9.67
CA ALA A 48 -1.81 -3.57 10.17
C ALA A 48 -0.68 -4.25 9.36
N GLU A 49 -0.68 -4.11 8.03
CA GLU A 49 0.36 -4.70 7.17
C GLU A 49 1.76 -4.17 7.51
N ARG A 50 1.88 -2.88 7.86
CA ARG A 50 3.15 -2.29 8.28
C ARG A 50 3.61 -2.80 9.64
N LEU A 51 2.69 -3.09 10.56
CA LEU A 51 3.02 -3.68 11.85
C LEU A 51 3.50 -5.13 11.67
N ILE A 52 2.84 -5.92 10.85
CA ILE A 52 3.26 -7.30 10.52
C ILE A 52 4.62 -7.30 9.81
N THR A 53 4.87 -6.34 8.91
CA THR A 53 6.17 -6.19 8.24
C THR A 53 7.30 -5.90 9.23
N LYS A 54 7.04 -5.12 10.29
CA LYS A 54 8.00 -4.91 11.38
C LYS A 54 8.17 -6.15 12.24
N ALA A 55 7.08 -6.89 12.48
CA ALA A 55 7.09 -8.15 13.22
C ALA A 55 8.03 -9.16 12.56
N LYS A 56 7.88 -9.32 11.24
CA LYS A 56 8.67 -10.22 10.40
C LYS A 56 10.18 -9.97 10.47
N ARG A 57 10.61 -8.72 10.68
CA ARG A 57 12.03 -8.38 10.83
C ARG A 57 12.59 -8.79 12.20
N GLY A 58 11.78 -8.82 13.25
CA GLY A 58 12.17 -9.36 14.56
C GLY A 58 13.03 -8.47 15.46
N ASP A 59 13.66 -7.40 14.95
CA ASP A 59 14.61 -6.58 15.73
C ASP A 59 14.03 -5.88 16.97
N LEU A 60 14.88 -5.62 17.97
CA LEU A 60 14.55 -4.83 19.16
C LEU A 60 14.07 -3.42 18.83
N HIS A 61 14.66 -2.79 17.81
CA HIS A 61 14.21 -1.48 17.32
C HIS A 61 12.76 -1.54 16.82
N ASN A 62 12.42 -2.58 16.04
CA ASN A 62 11.07 -2.77 15.52
C ASN A 62 10.06 -3.04 16.64
N ARG A 63 10.44 -3.82 17.66
CA ARG A 63 9.59 -4.03 18.86
C ARG A 63 9.27 -2.70 19.57
N ARG A 64 10.28 -1.84 19.79
CA ARG A 64 10.08 -0.50 20.39
C ARG A 64 9.15 0.37 19.54
N GLN A 65 9.30 0.32 18.22
CA GLN A 65 8.42 1.05 17.31
C GLN A 65 6.97 0.54 17.31
N VAL A 66 6.74 -0.76 17.55
CA VAL A 66 5.38 -1.31 17.67
C VAL A 66 4.78 -0.96 19.03
N LEU A 67 5.57 -0.98 20.11
CA LEU A 67 5.14 -0.60 21.46
C LEU A 67 4.71 0.87 21.59
N SER A 68 5.25 1.76 20.77
CA SER A 68 4.78 3.16 20.73
C SER A 68 3.35 3.31 20.17
N VAL A 69 2.86 2.25 19.53
CA VAL A 69 1.57 2.22 18.86
C VAL A 69 0.58 1.33 19.62
N ILE A 70 0.94 0.07 19.82
CA ILE A 70 0.16 -0.93 20.58
C ILE A 70 0.73 -0.95 21.98
N ARG A 71 -0.09 -0.53 22.96
CA ARG A 71 0.34 -0.44 24.36
C ARG A 71 0.37 -1.79 25.08
N ASP A 72 -0.40 -2.75 24.60
CA ASP A 72 -0.49 -4.08 25.20
C ASP A 72 0.73 -4.94 24.83
N LYS A 73 1.46 -5.36 25.86
CA LYS A 73 2.68 -6.18 25.72
C LYS A 73 2.35 -7.62 25.32
N SER A 74 1.19 -8.14 25.71
CA SER A 74 0.76 -9.52 25.40
C SER A 74 0.54 -9.67 23.89
N VAL A 75 -0.19 -8.74 23.29
CA VAL A 75 -0.46 -8.70 21.85
C VAL A 75 0.83 -8.49 21.05
N VAL A 76 1.75 -7.65 21.55
CA VAL A 76 3.06 -7.47 20.93
C VAL A 76 3.88 -8.76 20.99
N HIS A 77 3.80 -9.53 22.08
CA HIS A 77 4.45 -10.83 22.16
C HIS A 77 3.94 -11.76 21.07
N VAL A 78 2.62 -12.02 21.01
CA VAL A 78 1.97 -12.87 19.99
C VAL A 78 2.32 -12.41 18.56
N LEU A 79 2.35 -11.11 18.32
CA LEU A 79 2.69 -10.54 17.03
C LEU A 79 4.11 -10.91 16.56
N PHE A 80 5.09 -10.94 17.47
CA PHE A 80 6.48 -11.27 17.14
C PHE A 80 6.81 -12.76 17.23
N THR A 81 6.13 -13.53 18.09
CA THR A 81 6.40 -14.95 18.29
C THR A 81 5.62 -15.86 17.34
N GLU A 82 4.35 -15.53 17.06
CA GLU A 82 3.47 -16.38 16.27
C GLU A 82 3.22 -15.80 14.89
N ILE A 83 2.74 -14.54 14.83
CA ILE A 83 2.26 -13.93 13.59
C ILE A 83 3.43 -13.59 12.65
N GLY A 84 4.51 -13.02 13.17
CA GLY A 84 5.69 -12.62 12.40
C GLY A 84 6.31 -13.79 11.62
N PRO A 85 6.71 -14.90 12.29
CA PRO A 85 7.24 -16.08 11.64
C PRO A 85 6.26 -16.73 10.66
N ARG A 86 4.96 -16.79 11.01
CA ARG A 86 3.93 -17.34 10.12
C ARG A 86 3.83 -16.62 8.76
N PHE A 87 4.18 -15.34 8.72
CA PHE A 87 4.15 -14.53 7.50
C PHE A 87 5.54 -14.31 6.86
N ALA A 88 6.55 -15.07 7.28
CA ALA A 88 7.93 -14.94 6.78
C ALA A 88 8.03 -15.17 5.26
N ASP A 89 7.30 -16.12 4.69
CA ASP A 89 7.42 -16.46 3.27
C ASP A 89 6.50 -15.64 2.35
N ARG A 90 5.59 -14.85 2.94
CA ARG A 90 4.58 -14.09 2.18
C ARG A 90 5.10 -12.69 1.84
N PRO A 91 5.16 -12.29 0.54
CA PRO A 91 5.59 -10.96 0.12
C PRO A 91 4.43 -9.94 0.18
N GLY A 92 3.81 -9.79 1.36
CA GLY A 92 2.73 -8.82 1.60
C GLY A 92 1.31 -9.38 1.45
N GLY A 93 0.31 -8.54 1.72
CA GLY A 93 -1.10 -8.95 1.71
C GLY A 93 -1.45 -9.91 2.85
N TYR A 94 -1.09 -9.55 4.09
CA TYR A 94 -1.32 -10.38 5.28
C TYR A 94 -2.76 -10.34 5.79
N THR A 95 -3.57 -9.38 5.31
CA THR A 95 -4.95 -9.19 5.72
C THR A 95 -5.90 -9.34 4.54
N ARG A 96 -7.07 -9.94 4.78
CA ARG A 96 -8.18 -10.09 3.82
C ARG A 96 -9.38 -9.32 4.33
N ILE A 97 -10.05 -8.57 3.46
CA ILE A 97 -11.35 -7.94 3.74
C ILE A 97 -12.42 -8.72 2.99
N THR A 98 -13.40 -9.23 3.72
CA THR A 98 -14.61 -9.84 3.17
C THR A 98 -15.80 -8.95 3.51
N LYS A 99 -16.57 -8.53 2.50
CA LYS A 99 -17.77 -7.71 2.74
C LYS A 99 -18.89 -8.57 3.32
N ILE A 100 -19.63 -8.02 4.26
CA ILE A 100 -20.84 -8.61 4.82
C ILE A 100 -22.02 -7.70 4.48
N GLY A 101 -23.24 -8.24 4.59
CA GLY A 101 -24.47 -7.45 4.53
C GLY A 101 -24.43 -6.23 5.48
N PRO A 102 -25.21 -5.19 5.16
CA PRO A 102 -25.21 -3.94 5.91
C PRO A 102 -25.78 -4.12 7.32
N ARG A 103 -25.37 -3.24 8.23
CA ARG A 103 -25.84 -3.25 9.61
C ARG A 103 -27.30 -2.77 9.68
N LYS A 104 -28.13 -3.47 10.47
CA LYS A 104 -29.51 -3.07 10.75
C LYS A 104 -29.51 -1.77 11.58
N GLY A 105 -30.24 -0.76 11.11
CA GLY A 105 -30.40 0.53 11.79
C GLY A 105 -29.83 1.69 10.98
N ASP A 106 -28.51 1.72 10.79
CA ASP A 106 -27.81 2.79 10.06
C ASP A 106 -27.44 2.42 8.61
N ASN A 107 -27.77 1.19 8.19
CA ASN A 107 -27.43 0.61 6.89
C ASN A 107 -25.93 0.73 6.55
N ALA A 108 -25.06 0.76 7.57
CA ALA A 108 -23.64 0.94 7.34
C ALA A 108 -23.04 -0.33 6.67
N PRO A 109 -22.22 -0.18 5.62
CA PRO A 109 -21.59 -1.32 4.97
C PRO A 109 -20.58 -1.96 5.92
N MET A 110 -20.76 -3.26 6.18
CA MET A 110 -19.93 -4.05 7.10
C MET A 110 -18.91 -4.88 6.34
N ALA A 111 -17.80 -5.19 7.01
CA ALA A 111 -16.79 -6.09 6.50
C ALA A 111 -16.07 -6.82 7.65
N VAL A 112 -15.71 -8.08 7.42
CA VAL A 112 -14.73 -8.79 8.25
C VAL A 112 -13.34 -8.46 7.71
N ILE A 113 -12.43 -8.06 8.58
CA ILE A 113 -11.00 -8.05 8.30
C ILE A 113 -10.33 -9.17 9.10
N ALA A 114 -9.62 -10.06 8.41
CA ALA A 114 -8.99 -11.23 8.98
C ALA A 114 -7.54 -11.38 8.52
N LEU A 115 -6.71 -12.01 9.35
CA LEU A 115 -5.39 -12.47 8.96
C LEU A 115 -5.51 -13.63 7.97
N VAL A 116 -4.65 -13.65 6.95
CA VAL A 116 -4.63 -14.74 5.98
C VAL A 116 -4.00 -15.97 6.62
N THR A 117 -4.74 -17.07 6.72
CA THR A 117 -4.26 -18.31 7.32
C THR A 117 -3.63 -19.27 6.31
N GLU A 118 -3.95 -19.08 5.02
CA GLU A 118 -3.44 -19.87 3.89
C GLU A 118 -1.95 -19.62 3.70
N GLU A 119 -1.15 -20.69 3.66
CA GLU A 119 0.27 -20.63 3.31
C GLU A 119 0.42 -20.35 1.81
N VAL A 120 1.45 -19.60 1.42
CA VAL A 120 1.70 -19.30 0.00
C VAL A 120 2.30 -20.55 -0.66
N THR A 121 1.47 -21.41 -1.23
CA THR A 121 1.96 -22.41 -2.17
C THR A 121 2.41 -21.71 -3.46
N ALA A 122 3.60 -22.06 -3.96
CA ALA A 122 4.23 -21.41 -5.12
C ALA A 122 3.40 -21.47 -6.43
N ALA A 123 2.34 -22.30 -6.46
CA ALA A 123 1.47 -22.52 -7.62
C ALA A 123 0.59 -21.31 -8.00
N SER A 124 0.35 -20.33 -7.11
CA SER A 124 -0.52 -19.18 -7.43
C SER A 124 0.20 -18.01 -8.13
N ARG A 125 1.50 -18.14 -8.43
CA ARG A 125 2.32 -17.04 -8.97
C ARG A 125 2.16 -16.80 -10.47
N SER A 126 1.50 -17.67 -11.26
CA SER A 126 1.49 -17.55 -12.73
C SER A 126 0.13 -17.30 -13.40
N SER A 127 -1.00 -17.28 -12.70
CA SER A 127 -2.30 -17.05 -13.34
C SER A 127 -2.76 -15.60 -13.28
N ARG A 128 -1.99 -14.68 -13.86
CA ARG A 128 -2.54 -13.43 -14.36
C ARG A 128 -1.86 -13.12 -15.70
N PRO A 129 -2.53 -13.28 -16.84
CA PRO A 129 -1.99 -12.81 -18.10
C PRO A 129 -1.92 -11.28 -18.04
N SER A 130 -0.72 -10.73 -18.20
CA SER A 130 -0.53 -9.32 -18.54
C SER A 130 -1.19 -9.08 -19.90
N PRO A 131 -2.13 -8.12 -20.05
CA PRO A 131 -2.60 -7.74 -21.37
C PRO A 131 -1.51 -6.91 -22.05
N ALA A 132 -0.66 -7.57 -22.83
CA ALA A 132 0.14 -6.92 -23.85
C ALA A 132 -0.77 -6.56 -25.04
N GLY A 133 -0.77 -5.29 -25.43
CA GLY A 133 -1.17 -4.86 -26.77
C GLY A 133 -2.57 -4.27 -26.93
N SER A 134 -2.66 -2.93 -26.85
CA SER A 134 -3.56 -2.16 -27.70
C SER A 134 -2.82 -0.93 -28.21
N SER A 135 -1.95 -1.16 -29.18
CA SER A 135 -1.65 -0.16 -30.20
C SER A 135 -2.68 -0.32 -31.32
N ARG A 136 -3.41 0.76 -31.62
CA ARG A 136 -4.13 1.08 -32.87
C ARG A 136 -4.78 2.45 -32.62
N SER A 137 -4.10 3.55 -32.97
CA SER A 137 -4.18 4.22 -34.28
C SER A 137 -5.61 4.54 -34.71
N ALA A 138 -6.01 5.81 -34.52
CA ALA A 138 -7.06 6.48 -35.31
C ALA A 138 -6.97 8.00 -35.07
N GLY A 139 -6.39 8.73 -36.02
CA GLY A 139 -6.33 10.19 -35.95
C GLY A 139 -5.38 10.82 -36.97
N SER A 140 -5.49 10.45 -38.25
CA SER A 140 -4.90 11.27 -39.32
C SER A 140 -5.86 11.35 -40.49
N ALA A 141 -6.53 12.49 -40.58
CA ALA A 141 -7.35 12.90 -41.70
C ALA A 141 -6.47 13.63 -42.73
N ARG A 142 -6.51 13.10 -43.95
CA ARG A 142 -6.19 13.69 -45.27
C ARG A 142 -5.67 15.13 -45.30
N THR A 143 -4.54 15.33 -45.98
CA THR A 143 -4.49 16.12 -47.23
C THR A 143 -3.24 15.77 -48.06
N THR A 144 -3.35 16.08 -49.35
CA THR A 144 -2.70 15.52 -50.56
C THR A 144 -1.26 15.99 -50.86
N PRO A 145 -0.54 15.29 -51.78
CA PRO A 145 0.88 15.50 -52.07
C PRO A 145 1.14 16.49 -53.21
N THR A 146 2.26 17.24 -53.14
CA THR A 146 2.96 17.86 -54.28
C THR A 146 4.47 17.96 -53.99
N ALA A 147 5.24 17.81 -55.05
CA ALA A 147 6.66 17.50 -55.19
C ALA A 147 7.65 18.67 -54.88
N PRO A 148 8.98 18.47 -55.00
CA PRO A 148 10.05 19.02 -54.14
C PRO A 148 10.78 20.28 -54.67
N ALA A 149 11.53 20.97 -53.80
CA ALA A 149 12.60 21.91 -54.19
C ALA A 149 13.62 22.21 -53.06
N VAL A 150 14.87 21.83 -53.34
CA VAL A 150 16.21 22.35 -53.00
C VAL A 150 16.51 23.36 -51.86
N SER A 151 17.71 23.12 -51.30
CA SER A 151 18.75 24.04 -50.81
C SER A 151 18.60 24.78 -49.47
N GLY A 152 19.55 24.49 -48.56
CA GLY A 152 20.50 25.53 -48.15
C GLY A 152 20.68 25.82 -46.66
N VAL A 153 21.90 25.52 -46.18
CA VAL A 153 22.80 26.41 -45.40
C VAL A 153 22.69 26.46 -43.85
N GLU A 154 23.88 26.27 -43.23
CA GLU A 154 24.42 26.76 -41.94
C GLU A 154 24.07 26.12 -40.58
N GLU A 155 25.03 25.33 -40.06
CA GLU A 155 25.60 25.47 -38.69
C GLU A 155 26.23 26.87 -38.52
N PRO A 156 26.44 27.46 -37.30
CA PRO A 156 26.98 26.79 -36.11
C PRO A 156 26.59 27.39 -34.71
N THR A 157 27.24 26.86 -33.66
CA THR A 157 27.60 27.55 -32.38
C THR A 157 26.51 27.46 -31.28
N SER A 158 26.76 27.13 -30.01
CA SER A 158 27.97 26.97 -29.18
C SER A 158 27.62 26.11 -27.95
N ALA A 159 28.60 25.36 -27.46
CA ALA A 159 28.61 24.71 -26.16
C ALA A 159 28.85 25.73 -25.02
N PRO A 160 28.30 25.53 -23.81
CA PRO A 160 28.71 26.29 -22.65
C PRO A 160 29.55 25.44 -21.65
N VAL A 161 30.70 26.05 -21.33
CA VAL A 161 31.32 26.27 -20.01
C VAL A 161 31.94 25.13 -19.19
N SER A 162 33.27 25.24 -19.15
CA SER A 162 34.24 24.81 -18.13
C SER A 162 33.79 25.05 -16.68
N ALA A 163 33.95 24.03 -15.84
CA ALA A 163 34.00 24.16 -14.38
C ALA A 163 35.48 24.13 -13.96
N GLY A 164 35.95 25.29 -13.47
CA GLY A 164 37.30 25.46 -12.95
C GLY A 164 37.46 24.87 -11.56
N ASP A 165 38.57 24.16 -11.41
CA ASP A 165 39.27 23.83 -10.17
C ASP A 165 39.51 25.07 -9.30
N GLY A 166 39.33 24.91 -8.00
CA GLY A 166 39.56 25.93 -6.98
C GLY A 166 40.03 25.31 -5.68
N ALA A 167 41.30 24.91 -5.66
CA ALA A 167 42.09 24.75 -4.45
C ALA A 167 42.45 26.14 -3.91
N VAL A 168 42.15 26.42 -2.64
CA VAL A 168 43.05 26.78 -1.51
C VAL A 168 42.20 26.72 -0.23
#